data_AF-A0A8J3DL40-F1
#
_entry.id   AF-A0A8J3DL40-F1
#
_cell.length_a   1.000
_cell.length_b   1.000
_cell.length_c   1.000
_cell.angle_alpha   90.00
_cell.angle_beta   90.00
_cell.angle_gamma   90.00
#
_symmetry.space_group_name_H-M   'P 1'
#
loop_
_entity.id
_entity.type
_entity.pdbx_description
1 polymer ?
#
loop_
_entity_poly.entity_id
_entity_poly.type
_entity_poly.pdbx_seq_one_letter_code
_entity_poly.pdbx_strand_id
1 'polypeptide(L)'
;MQTTIALFSYFIILSICNSAQATQDFSQTAYVWQRNWTSAVETAITAHQKDLNGLSVLAAEITPTSDRNYVVSVAINYEALLRSQLPITLVVRVGSYPGPFNSEAETTQCLLDTVRKVLAESQRHGLIPLAIEIDFDAATSKLEGYRSWLKQLRAPLGNVSLSLTTLPTWMTRPNAFAELVKSADHFVLQAHSIKRPDYPDDAIELCNAEQALAWAAQAATFDRPFQLALPTYAYQLAFDATGKLVEVSGENLAAALNSNWDYRIVRADPGTMAQVVHDLGVSTPPNCQGIIWYRMPIVGDLLNWDAVTWKTVITGHSSKPSWQVEAVAQINGSIEIQVVQTSPVASPPPQTVIVQWADAKAQAWDGQRNYIVDTTQQNELSWHRTNHSERLPQGTRWTVGWLRINPATELKISISP
;
A
#
# COMPACT_ATOMS: atom_id res chain seq x y z
N MET A 1 -3.64 59.38 64.80
CA MET A 1 -2.47 59.74 63.97
C MET A 1 -1.61 58.49 63.82
N GLN A 2 -1.83 57.74 62.73
CA GLN A 2 -0.96 56.69 62.19
C GLN A 2 -1.67 56.24 60.91
N THR A 3 -1.17 56.71 59.77
CA THR A 3 -1.78 56.48 58.45
C THR A 3 -0.90 55.50 57.69
N THR A 4 -1.37 54.27 57.55
CA THR A 4 -0.71 53.18 56.84
C THR A 4 -1.03 53.30 55.36
N ILE A 5 0.01 53.40 54.51
CA ILE A 5 -0.10 53.43 53.05
C ILE A 5 -0.26 51.99 52.55
N ALA A 6 -1.39 51.67 51.93
CA ALA A 6 -1.63 50.40 51.28
C ALA A 6 -1.14 50.46 49.81
N LEU A 7 -0.15 49.63 49.47
CA LEU A 7 0.24 49.38 48.07
C LEU A 7 -0.80 48.47 47.40
N PHE A 8 -1.45 48.98 46.35
CA PHE A 8 -2.25 48.17 45.43
C PHE A 8 -1.32 47.55 44.36
N SER A 9 -1.08 46.24 44.46
CA SER A 9 -0.41 45.47 43.40
C SER A 9 -1.42 45.11 42.31
N TYR A 10 -1.18 45.62 41.10
CA TYR A 10 -1.95 45.31 39.90
C TYR A 10 -1.52 43.92 39.39
N PHE A 11 -2.35 42.89 39.59
CA PHE A 11 -2.14 41.57 38.99
C PHE A 11 -2.60 41.61 37.53
N ILE A 12 -1.65 41.66 36.60
CA ILE A 12 -1.89 41.40 35.18
C ILE A 12 -2.06 39.87 35.04
N ILE A 13 -3.31 39.42 34.84
CA ILE A 13 -3.59 38.05 34.44
C ILE A 13 -3.23 37.93 32.97
N LEU A 14 -2.02 37.44 32.69
CA LEU A 14 -1.67 36.91 31.37
C LEU A 14 -2.48 35.62 31.17
N SER A 15 -3.60 35.72 30.48
CA SER A 15 -4.24 34.57 29.84
C SER A 15 -3.26 34.03 28.80
N ILE A 16 -2.46 33.05 29.20
CA ILE A 16 -1.79 32.17 28.26
C ILE A 16 -2.92 31.34 27.64
N CYS A 17 -3.38 31.79 26.46
CA CYS A 17 -4.02 30.91 25.51
C CYS A 17 -3.02 29.80 25.20
N ASN A 18 -3.11 28.70 25.95
CA ASN A 18 -2.64 27.41 25.48
C ASN A 18 -3.60 27.02 24.35
N SER A 19 -3.38 27.58 23.17
CA SER A 19 -3.68 26.88 21.93
C SER A 19 -2.76 25.66 21.90
N ALA A 20 -3.13 24.63 22.67
CA ALA A 20 -2.75 23.26 22.39
C ALA A 20 -3.50 22.87 21.10
N GLN A 21 -3.06 23.48 20.00
CA GLN A 21 -3.25 22.91 18.70
C GLN A 21 -2.34 21.70 18.76
N ALA A 22 -2.90 20.57 19.19
CA ALA A 22 -2.30 19.29 18.89
C ALA A 22 -1.95 19.38 17.41
N THR A 23 -0.67 19.29 17.08
CA THR A 23 -0.28 18.81 15.76
C THR A 23 -1.19 17.63 15.53
N GLN A 24 -2.12 17.74 14.60
CA GLN A 24 -3.01 16.65 14.29
C GLN A 24 -2.05 15.57 13.79
N ASP A 25 -1.69 14.63 14.66
CA ASP A 25 -0.66 13.64 14.35
C ASP A 25 -1.12 12.97 13.07
N PHE A 26 -0.32 13.18 12.02
CA PHE A 26 -0.66 12.79 10.68
C PHE A 26 -0.87 11.27 10.66
N SER A 27 -2.14 10.87 10.63
CA SER A 27 -2.56 9.53 11.02
C SER A 27 -2.06 8.50 10.03
N GLN A 28 -1.56 7.38 10.53
CA GLN A 28 -1.22 6.21 9.71
C GLN A 28 -2.24 5.11 9.99
N THR A 29 -3.12 4.80 9.03
CA THR A 29 -4.03 3.66 9.12
C THR A 29 -3.67 2.60 8.09
N ALA A 30 -4.14 1.37 8.27
CA ALA A 30 -3.93 0.31 7.29
C ALA A 30 -5.22 -0.44 7.00
N TYR A 31 -5.41 -0.83 5.74
CA TYR A 31 -6.54 -1.64 5.31
C TYR A 31 -6.18 -3.13 5.36
N VAL A 32 -6.81 -3.86 6.27
CA VAL A 32 -6.78 -5.32 6.34
C VAL A 32 -7.73 -5.89 5.27
N TRP A 33 -7.26 -5.90 4.02
CA TRP A 33 -7.92 -6.53 2.89
C TRP A 33 -7.70 -8.06 2.92
N GLN A 34 -8.48 -8.78 3.75
CA GLN A 34 -8.37 -10.24 3.88
C GLN A 34 -9.74 -10.90 4.04
N ARG A 35 -10.07 -11.84 3.15
CA ARG A 35 -11.26 -12.69 3.28
C ARG A 35 -11.07 -13.80 4.32
N ASN A 36 -9.83 -14.27 4.48
CA ASN A 36 -9.48 -15.35 5.38
C ASN A 36 -8.54 -14.84 6.47
N TRP A 37 -8.98 -14.94 7.73
CA TRP A 37 -8.21 -14.51 8.88
C TRP A 37 -7.30 -15.64 9.37
N THR A 38 -6.04 -15.59 8.95
CA THR A 38 -4.99 -16.54 9.38
C THR A 38 -4.15 -15.94 10.52
N SER A 39 -3.32 -16.77 11.15
CA SER A 39 -2.36 -16.31 12.17
C SER A 39 -1.37 -15.27 11.64
N ALA A 40 -1.09 -15.26 10.33
CA ALA A 40 -0.26 -14.24 9.70
C ALA A 40 -0.91 -12.85 9.74
N VAL A 41 -2.24 -12.78 9.60
CA VAL A 41 -3.00 -11.51 9.72
C VAL A 41 -2.89 -10.97 11.14
N GLU A 42 -3.14 -11.83 12.15
CA GLU A 42 -3.06 -11.43 13.56
C GLU A 42 -1.64 -10.99 13.96
N THR A 43 -0.63 -11.70 13.46
CA THR A 43 0.78 -11.37 13.68
C THR A 43 1.11 -10.01 13.07
N ALA A 44 0.65 -9.72 11.85
CA ALA A 44 0.86 -8.43 11.20
C ALA A 44 0.20 -7.27 11.99
N ILE A 45 -1.06 -7.44 12.43
CA ILE A 45 -1.76 -6.44 13.26
C ILE A 45 -0.96 -6.15 14.54
N THR A 46 -0.50 -7.21 15.22
CA THR A 46 0.26 -7.07 16.47
C THR A 46 1.63 -6.41 16.23
N ALA A 47 2.32 -6.78 15.15
CA ALA A 47 3.65 -6.27 14.82
C ALA A 47 3.64 -4.76 14.52
N HIS A 48 2.55 -4.26 13.94
CA HIS A 48 2.41 -2.87 13.51
C HIS A 48 1.48 -2.02 14.39
N GLN A 49 1.01 -2.57 15.52
CA GLN A 49 0.11 -1.88 16.45
C GLN A 49 0.62 -0.50 16.90
N LYS A 50 1.94 -0.35 17.07
CA LYS A 50 2.57 0.91 17.51
C LYS A 50 2.85 1.87 16.36
N ASP A 51 2.81 1.39 15.13
CA ASP A 51 3.11 2.17 13.93
C ASP A 51 1.82 2.74 13.30
N LEU A 52 0.64 2.37 13.81
CA LEU A 52 -0.67 2.71 13.26
C LEU A 52 -1.57 3.41 14.28
N ASN A 53 -2.46 4.27 13.78
CA ASN A 53 -3.50 4.98 14.54
C ASN A 53 -4.91 4.37 14.35
N GLY A 54 -5.06 3.36 13.49
CA GLY A 54 -6.33 2.71 13.22
C GLY A 54 -6.24 1.65 12.13
N LEU A 55 -7.27 0.82 12.02
CA LEU A 55 -7.41 -0.20 10.99
C LEU A 55 -8.74 -0.04 10.25
N SER A 56 -8.69 -0.08 8.92
CA SER A 56 -9.87 -0.42 8.11
C SER A 56 -9.87 -1.93 7.90
N VAL A 57 -11.01 -2.59 8.07
CA VAL A 57 -11.11 -4.06 8.02
C VAL A 57 -12.23 -4.47 7.10
N LEU A 58 -11.92 -5.31 6.10
CA LEU A 58 -12.95 -5.85 5.21
C LEU A 58 -13.93 -6.72 6.01
N ALA A 59 -15.20 -6.31 6.04
CA ALA A 59 -16.26 -7.00 6.77
C ALA A 59 -17.22 -7.75 5.84
N ALA A 60 -17.50 -7.18 4.67
CA ALA A 60 -18.33 -7.83 3.67
C ALA A 60 -18.02 -7.34 2.26
N GLU A 61 -18.32 -8.19 1.29
CA GLU A 61 -18.29 -7.87 -0.13
C GLU A 61 -19.64 -8.19 -0.76
N ILE A 62 -20.18 -7.24 -1.50
CA ILE A 62 -21.40 -7.39 -2.29
C ILE A 62 -20.99 -7.40 -3.75
N THR A 63 -21.32 -8.44 -4.48
CA THR A 63 -21.15 -8.53 -5.94
C THR A 63 -22.52 -8.51 -6.60
N PRO A 64 -22.97 -7.34 -7.10
CA PRO A 64 -24.19 -7.25 -7.89
C PRO A 64 -24.00 -7.97 -9.23
N THR A 65 -25.01 -8.72 -9.65
CA THR A 65 -25.11 -9.30 -10.99
C THR A 65 -26.45 -8.93 -11.62
N SER A 66 -26.70 -9.31 -12.88
CA SER A 66 -28.00 -9.08 -13.53
C SER A 66 -29.17 -9.73 -12.79
N ASP A 67 -28.90 -10.85 -12.11
CA ASP A 67 -29.97 -11.74 -11.63
C ASP A 67 -30.14 -11.69 -10.11
N ARG A 68 -29.06 -11.39 -9.36
CA ARG A 68 -29.08 -11.31 -7.89
C ARG A 68 -27.85 -10.60 -7.32
N ASN A 69 -27.88 -10.32 -6.02
CA ASN A 69 -26.72 -9.88 -5.26
C ASN A 69 -26.05 -11.06 -4.54
N TYR A 70 -24.74 -11.25 -4.74
CA TYR A 70 -23.93 -12.21 -3.98
C TYR A 70 -23.24 -11.48 -2.83
N VAL A 71 -23.42 -11.96 -1.61
CA VAL A 71 -22.79 -11.36 -0.42
C VAL A 71 -21.82 -12.36 0.19
N VAL A 72 -20.59 -11.93 0.40
CA VAL A 72 -19.57 -12.64 1.16
C VAL A 72 -19.36 -11.88 2.46
N SER A 73 -19.67 -12.50 3.61
CA SER A 73 -19.32 -11.97 4.92
C SER A 73 -17.97 -12.52 5.36
N VAL A 74 -17.08 -11.67 5.82
CA VAL A 74 -15.75 -12.07 6.29
C VAL A 74 -15.85 -12.57 7.72
N ALA A 75 -15.29 -13.75 7.98
CA ALA A 75 -15.14 -14.29 9.33
C ALA A 75 -13.97 -13.57 10.04
N ILE A 76 -14.21 -12.35 10.52
CA ILE A 76 -13.23 -11.53 11.22
C ILE A 76 -12.87 -12.17 12.57
N ASN A 77 -11.58 -12.19 12.92
CA ASN A 77 -11.16 -12.46 14.29
C ASN A 77 -11.30 -11.19 15.16
N TYR A 78 -12.49 -10.99 15.75
CA TYR A 78 -12.78 -9.83 16.59
C TYR A 78 -11.91 -9.74 17.86
N GLU A 79 -11.48 -10.87 18.42
CA GLU A 79 -10.57 -10.88 19.58
C GLU A 79 -9.20 -10.30 19.23
N ALA A 80 -8.68 -10.60 18.04
CA ALA A 80 -7.45 -9.98 17.54
C ALA A 80 -7.60 -8.47 17.38
N LEU A 81 -8.73 -8.00 16.86
CA LEU A 81 -9.02 -6.56 16.73
C LEU A 81 -9.11 -5.87 18.10
N LEU A 82 -9.82 -6.43 19.07
CA LEU A 82 -9.92 -5.87 20.42
C LEU A 82 -8.55 -5.84 21.13
N ARG A 83 -7.73 -6.89 20.99
CA ARG A 83 -6.36 -6.93 21.53
C ARG A 83 -5.45 -5.85 20.94
N SER A 84 -5.68 -5.46 19.69
CA SER A 84 -4.92 -4.40 19.02
C SER A 84 -5.15 -3.02 19.64
N GLN A 85 -6.27 -2.80 20.33
CA GLN A 85 -6.66 -1.50 20.90
C GLN A 85 -6.69 -0.34 19.88
N LEU A 86 -6.59 -0.63 18.58
CA LEU A 86 -6.68 0.35 17.53
C LEU A 86 -8.15 0.68 17.24
N PRO A 87 -8.48 1.95 16.92
CA PRO A 87 -9.77 2.28 16.33
C PRO A 87 -10.02 1.47 15.06
N ILE A 88 -11.22 0.87 14.94
CA ILE A 88 -11.59 0.01 13.82
C ILE A 88 -12.66 0.65 12.96
N THR A 89 -12.39 0.78 11.67
CA THR A 89 -13.39 1.04 10.62
C THR A 89 -13.72 -0.28 9.94
N LEU A 90 -15.01 -0.63 9.83
CA LEU A 90 -15.44 -1.83 9.10
C LEU A 90 -15.84 -1.45 7.69
N VAL A 91 -15.27 -2.12 6.70
CA VAL A 91 -15.47 -1.81 5.28
C VAL A 91 -16.46 -2.80 4.65
N VAL A 92 -17.46 -2.25 3.95
CA VAL A 92 -18.35 -3.01 3.07
C VAL A 92 -18.00 -2.64 1.64
N ARG A 93 -17.40 -3.57 0.90
CA ARG A 93 -17.09 -3.37 -0.52
C ARG A 93 -18.30 -3.73 -1.37
N VAL A 94 -18.55 -2.92 -2.40
CA VAL A 94 -19.58 -3.18 -3.40
C VAL A 94 -18.92 -3.23 -4.77
N GLY A 95 -19.14 -4.32 -5.51
CA GLY A 95 -18.71 -4.46 -6.89
C GLY A 95 -19.44 -3.50 -7.83
N SER A 96 -19.08 -3.53 -9.11
CA SER A 96 -19.65 -2.62 -10.11
C SER A 96 -21.18 -2.64 -10.13
N TYR A 97 -21.80 -1.46 -10.05
CA TYR A 97 -23.24 -1.31 -10.05
C TYR A 97 -23.66 -0.02 -10.79
N PRO A 98 -24.42 -0.11 -11.89
CA PRO A 98 -24.82 1.08 -12.67
C PRO A 98 -26.04 1.83 -12.10
N GLY A 99 -26.66 1.29 -11.05
CA GLY A 99 -27.97 1.70 -10.54
C GLY A 99 -29.07 0.69 -10.90
N PRO A 100 -30.33 0.96 -10.49
CA PRO A 100 -30.79 2.17 -9.82
C PRO A 100 -30.42 2.26 -8.31
N PHE A 101 -30.27 3.48 -7.79
CA PHE A 101 -29.85 3.74 -6.39
C PHE A 101 -31.02 4.13 -5.46
N ASN A 102 -32.25 3.90 -5.89
CA ASN A 102 -33.44 4.19 -5.11
C ASN A 102 -33.64 3.14 -4.01
N SER A 103 -34.52 3.44 -3.05
CA SER A 103 -34.78 2.58 -1.90
C SER A 103 -35.43 1.25 -2.26
N GLU A 104 -36.09 1.12 -3.39
CA GLU A 104 -36.78 -0.11 -3.78
C GLU A 104 -35.85 -1.09 -4.52
N ALA A 105 -34.69 -0.63 -4.97
CA ALA A 105 -33.74 -1.45 -5.69
C ALA A 105 -33.15 -2.56 -4.78
N GLU A 106 -33.12 -3.78 -5.31
CA GLU A 106 -32.63 -4.95 -4.56
C GLU A 106 -31.21 -4.76 -4.03
N THR A 107 -30.31 -4.20 -4.83
CA THR A 107 -28.93 -3.92 -4.41
C THR A 107 -28.88 -2.87 -3.29
N THR A 108 -29.76 -1.86 -3.30
CA THR A 108 -29.86 -0.90 -2.20
C THR A 108 -30.29 -1.60 -0.91
N GLN A 109 -31.33 -2.44 -0.95
CA GLN A 109 -31.78 -3.19 0.22
C GLN A 109 -30.70 -4.15 0.73
N CYS A 110 -30.03 -4.85 -0.19
CA CYS A 110 -28.89 -5.73 0.12
C CYS A 110 -27.76 -4.99 0.83
N LEU A 111 -27.40 -3.79 0.37
CA LEU A 111 -26.39 -2.94 1.02
C LEU A 111 -26.81 -2.54 2.44
N LEU A 112 -28.03 -2.04 2.61
CA LEU A 112 -28.55 -1.64 3.92
C LEU A 112 -28.59 -2.82 4.90
N ASP A 113 -29.04 -4.00 4.44
CA ASP A 113 -29.07 -5.22 5.25
C ASP A 113 -27.69 -5.73 5.61
N THR A 114 -26.74 -5.64 4.68
CA THR A 114 -25.34 -6.02 4.92
C THR A 114 -24.72 -5.14 5.99
N VAL A 115 -24.92 -3.82 5.92
CA VAL A 115 -24.43 -2.88 6.95
C VAL A 115 -25.05 -3.17 8.32
N ARG A 116 -26.38 -3.42 8.39
CA ARG A 116 -27.04 -3.82 9.65
C ARG A 116 -26.42 -5.09 10.23
N LYS A 117 -26.18 -6.11 9.39
CA LYS A 117 -25.57 -7.38 9.82
C LYS A 117 -24.16 -7.17 10.34
N VAL A 118 -23.33 -6.40 9.64
CA VAL A 118 -21.95 -6.09 10.04
C VAL A 118 -21.92 -5.39 11.41
N LEU A 119 -22.80 -4.41 11.63
CA LEU A 119 -22.92 -3.71 12.92
C LEU A 119 -23.43 -4.61 14.05
N ALA A 120 -24.44 -5.43 13.78
CA ALA A 120 -24.98 -6.36 14.78
C ALA A 120 -23.96 -7.44 15.16
N GLU A 121 -23.17 -7.91 14.20
CA GLU A 121 -22.10 -8.88 14.42
C GLU A 121 -20.98 -8.29 15.29
N SER A 122 -20.47 -7.10 14.92
CA SER A 122 -19.40 -6.44 15.68
C SER A 122 -19.83 -6.15 17.11
N GLN A 123 -21.06 -5.66 17.31
CA GLN A 123 -21.60 -5.42 18.64
C GLN A 123 -21.72 -6.70 19.47
N ARG A 124 -22.13 -7.83 18.87
CA ARG A 124 -22.19 -9.13 19.56
C ARG A 124 -20.84 -9.59 20.07
N HIS A 125 -19.78 -9.23 19.35
CA HIS A 125 -18.39 -9.48 19.75
C HIS A 125 -17.77 -8.37 20.61
N GLY A 126 -18.54 -7.37 21.04
CA GLY A 126 -18.07 -6.29 21.90
C GLY A 126 -17.24 -5.22 21.19
N LEU A 127 -17.21 -5.21 19.86
CA LEU A 127 -16.56 -4.18 19.05
C LEU A 127 -17.59 -3.13 18.60
N ILE A 128 -17.36 -1.87 18.97
CA ILE A 128 -18.09 -0.74 18.39
C ILE A 128 -17.16 -0.09 17.35
N PRO A 129 -17.49 -0.14 16.05
CA PRO A 129 -16.63 0.46 15.04
C PRO A 129 -16.64 1.99 15.14
N LEU A 130 -15.49 2.61 14.84
CA LEU A 130 -15.35 4.05 14.66
C LEU A 130 -16.21 4.53 13.48
N ALA A 131 -16.17 3.76 12.39
CA ALA A 131 -16.92 4.04 11.17
C ALA A 131 -17.30 2.76 10.41
N ILE A 132 -18.31 2.89 9.55
CA ILE A 132 -18.51 2.01 8.40
C ILE A 132 -18.03 2.73 7.15
N GLU A 133 -17.14 2.10 6.40
CA GLU A 133 -16.70 2.58 5.09
C GLU A 133 -17.43 1.84 3.98
N ILE A 134 -17.90 2.59 2.98
CA ILE A 134 -18.38 2.03 1.73
C ILE A 134 -17.27 2.14 0.67
N ASP A 135 -16.70 0.99 0.32
CA ASP A 135 -15.71 0.85 -0.76
C ASP A 135 -16.47 0.49 -2.05
N PHE A 136 -16.76 1.51 -2.86
CA PHE A 136 -17.55 1.37 -4.07
C PHE A 136 -17.05 2.30 -5.17
N ASP A 137 -16.49 1.69 -6.23
CA ASP A 137 -16.03 2.39 -7.43
C ASP A 137 -17.21 2.76 -8.35
N ALA A 138 -17.98 3.76 -7.95
CA ALA A 138 -19.01 4.35 -8.78
C ALA A 138 -18.42 4.93 -10.08
N ALA A 139 -19.12 4.74 -11.20
CA ALA A 139 -18.84 5.54 -12.39
C ALA A 139 -19.01 7.04 -12.07
N THR A 140 -18.13 7.90 -12.56
CA THR A 140 -18.17 9.36 -12.32
C THR A 140 -19.52 9.99 -12.70
N SER A 141 -20.27 9.40 -13.65
CA SER A 141 -21.61 9.83 -14.04
C SER A 141 -22.73 9.42 -13.06
N LYS A 142 -22.41 8.65 -12.02
CA LYS A 142 -23.38 8.07 -11.07
C LYS A 142 -23.23 8.60 -9.63
N LEU A 143 -22.41 9.63 -9.40
CA LEU A 143 -22.15 10.16 -8.05
C LEU A 143 -23.43 10.65 -7.34
N GLU A 144 -24.41 11.19 -8.07
CA GLU A 144 -25.72 11.57 -7.51
C GLU A 144 -26.52 10.35 -7.02
N GLY A 145 -26.43 9.24 -7.76
CA GLY A 145 -26.99 7.97 -7.34
C GLY A 145 -26.27 7.43 -6.11
N TYR A 146 -24.95 7.46 -6.10
CA TYR A 146 -24.17 7.03 -4.93
C TYR A 146 -24.49 7.87 -3.68
N ARG A 147 -24.66 9.19 -3.84
CA ARG A 147 -25.13 10.09 -2.77
C ARG A 147 -26.47 9.63 -2.18
N SER A 148 -27.39 9.12 -3.01
CA SER A 148 -28.67 8.56 -2.55
C SER A 148 -28.46 7.37 -1.61
N TRP A 149 -27.51 6.48 -1.90
CA TRP A 149 -27.15 5.39 -0.98
C TRP A 149 -26.61 5.91 0.35
N LEU A 150 -25.65 6.84 0.33
CA LEU A 150 -25.05 7.38 1.56
C LEU A 150 -26.09 8.03 2.49
N LYS A 151 -27.09 8.71 1.92
CA LYS A 151 -28.21 9.27 2.71
C LYS A 151 -29.04 8.17 3.36
N GLN A 152 -29.35 7.09 2.63
CA GLN A 152 -30.14 5.97 3.15
C GLN A 152 -29.38 5.19 4.23
N LEU A 153 -28.05 5.12 4.15
CA LEU A 153 -27.19 4.46 5.13
C LEU A 153 -27.17 5.16 6.49
N ARG A 154 -27.56 6.44 6.59
CA ARG A 154 -27.61 7.15 7.87
C ARG A 154 -28.55 6.49 8.89
N ALA A 155 -29.68 5.96 8.44
CA ALA A 155 -30.63 5.30 9.32
C ALA A 155 -30.07 4.02 10.00
N PRO A 156 -29.51 3.03 9.27
CA PRO A 156 -28.94 1.84 9.91
C PRO A 156 -27.64 2.11 10.71
N LEU A 157 -26.90 3.18 10.41
CA LEU A 157 -25.66 3.50 11.14
C LEU A 157 -25.89 4.09 12.54
N GLY A 158 -27.00 4.81 12.74
CA GLY A 158 -27.24 5.55 13.98
C GLY A 158 -26.11 6.57 14.23
N ASN A 159 -25.34 6.36 15.31
CA ASN A 159 -24.22 7.23 15.69
C ASN A 159 -22.86 6.78 15.13
N VAL A 160 -22.78 5.64 14.45
CA VAL A 160 -21.52 5.18 13.83
C VAL A 160 -21.22 6.09 12.64
N SER A 161 -19.97 6.54 12.53
CA SER A 161 -19.54 7.42 11.43
C SER A 161 -19.65 6.70 10.09
N LEU A 162 -19.91 7.44 9.02
CA LEU A 162 -19.90 6.95 7.65
C LEU A 162 -18.65 7.48 6.93
N SER A 163 -17.93 6.59 6.27
CA SER A 163 -16.91 6.97 5.29
C SER A 163 -17.17 6.31 3.93
N LEU A 164 -16.46 6.79 2.92
CA LEU A 164 -16.45 6.21 1.59
C LEU A 164 -15.04 6.26 1.01
N THR A 165 -14.71 5.27 0.19
CA THR A 165 -13.58 5.35 -0.73
C THR A 165 -13.98 6.18 -1.95
N THR A 166 -13.06 7.01 -2.45
CA THR A 166 -13.26 7.91 -3.58
C THR A 166 -12.13 7.84 -4.58
N LEU A 167 -12.44 8.14 -5.84
CA LEU A 167 -11.45 8.18 -6.92
C LEU A 167 -11.15 9.63 -7.33
N PRO A 168 -9.87 9.98 -7.64
CA PRO A 168 -9.52 11.32 -8.08
C PRO A 168 -10.28 11.80 -9.31
N THR A 169 -10.64 10.88 -10.21
CA THR A 169 -11.42 11.19 -11.43
C THR A 169 -12.81 11.76 -11.11
N TRP A 170 -13.36 11.52 -9.92
CA TRP A 170 -14.66 12.06 -9.51
C TRP A 170 -14.61 13.57 -9.30
N MET A 171 -13.46 14.12 -8.90
CA MET A 171 -13.27 15.57 -8.70
C MET A 171 -13.37 16.39 -10.00
N THR A 172 -13.38 15.73 -11.17
CA THR A 172 -13.70 16.37 -12.47
C THR A 172 -15.16 16.85 -12.56
N ARG A 173 -16.05 16.33 -11.70
CA ARG A 173 -17.43 16.81 -11.50
C ARG A 173 -17.55 17.43 -10.11
N PRO A 174 -16.99 18.63 -9.88
CA PRO A 174 -16.78 19.18 -8.54
C PRO A 174 -18.08 19.32 -7.73
N ASN A 175 -19.18 19.77 -8.35
CA ASN A 175 -20.46 19.90 -7.63
C ASN A 175 -21.01 18.54 -7.17
N ALA A 176 -20.95 17.52 -8.04
CA ALA A 176 -21.45 16.18 -7.69
C ALA A 176 -20.56 15.52 -6.63
N PHE A 177 -19.24 15.70 -6.73
CA PHE A 177 -18.29 15.20 -5.73
C PHE A 177 -18.46 15.89 -4.37
N ALA A 178 -18.54 17.23 -4.35
CA ALA A 178 -18.77 18.01 -3.13
C ALA A 178 -20.01 17.54 -2.38
N GLU A 179 -21.12 17.35 -3.10
CA GLU A 179 -22.38 16.91 -2.51
C GLU A 179 -22.36 15.44 -2.05
N LEU A 180 -21.53 14.60 -2.69
CA LEU A 180 -21.29 13.22 -2.28
C LEU A 180 -20.51 13.18 -0.97
N VAL A 181 -19.33 13.81 -0.90
CA VAL A 181 -18.46 13.73 0.29
C VAL A 181 -19.07 14.42 1.50
N LYS A 182 -19.88 15.48 1.31
CA LYS A 182 -20.68 16.09 2.39
C LYS A 182 -21.71 15.13 3.01
N SER A 183 -22.08 14.05 2.30
CA SER A 183 -23.03 13.06 2.80
C SER A 183 -22.36 12.00 3.70
N ALA A 184 -21.02 11.97 3.78
CA ALA A 184 -20.21 11.13 4.67
C ALA A 184 -19.46 11.99 5.71
N ASP A 185 -18.95 11.40 6.79
CA ASP A 185 -18.25 12.12 7.86
C ASP A 185 -16.78 12.38 7.52
N HIS A 186 -16.17 11.47 6.76
CA HIS A 186 -14.87 11.61 6.13
C HIS A 186 -14.80 10.75 4.87
N PHE A 187 -13.74 10.88 4.07
CA PHE A 187 -13.54 10.07 2.89
C PHE A 187 -12.10 9.59 2.73
N VAL A 188 -11.91 8.50 1.99
CA VAL A 188 -10.59 7.99 1.59
C VAL A 188 -10.37 8.35 0.13
N LEU A 189 -9.28 9.05 -0.20
CA LEU A 189 -8.92 9.39 -1.57
C LEU A 189 -7.94 8.38 -2.15
N GLN A 190 -8.37 7.55 -3.08
CA GLN A 190 -7.55 6.51 -3.66
C GLN A 190 -6.58 7.06 -4.71
N ALA A 191 -5.35 7.35 -4.31
CA ALA A 191 -4.32 7.92 -5.19
C ALA A 191 -3.53 6.88 -6.00
N HIS A 192 -4.03 5.65 -6.10
CA HIS A 192 -3.38 4.57 -6.80
C HIS A 192 -4.33 3.85 -7.76
N SER A 193 -3.84 3.66 -8.97
CA SER A 193 -4.50 2.93 -10.03
C SER A 193 -3.50 2.73 -11.15
N ILE A 194 -3.52 1.58 -11.81
CA ILE A 194 -2.82 1.45 -13.09
C ILE A 194 -3.76 1.93 -14.21
N LYS A 195 -3.25 2.80 -15.08
CA LYS A 195 -3.88 2.98 -16.39
C LYS A 195 -3.68 1.68 -17.16
N ARG A 196 -4.71 1.25 -17.91
CA ARG A 196 -4.59 0.08 -18.78
C ARG A 196 -3.46 0.35 -19.78
N PRO A 197 -2.39 -0.46 -19.79
CA PRO A 197 -1.36 -0.35 -20.83
C PRO A 197 -1.92 -0.82 -22.17
N ASP A 198 -1.46 -0.19 -23.24
CA ASP A 198 -1.73 -0.61 -24.61
C ASP A 198 -0.71 -1.66 -25.07
N TYR A 199 0.53 -1.59 -24.54
CA TYR A 199 1.63 -2.51 -24.88
C TYR A 199 2.41 -3.01 -23.65
N PRO A 200 3.12 -4.15 -23.75
CA PRO A 200 3.87 -4.75 -22.63
C PRO A 200 4.96 -3.84 -22.06
N ASP A 201 5.57 -3.00 -22.89
CA ASP A 201 6.71 -2.13 -22.53
C ASP A 201 6.30 -0.74 -22.03
N ASP A 202 4.99 -0.43 -21.95
CA ASP A 202 4.53 0.88 -21.51
C ASP A 202 5.07 1.21 -20.11
N ALA A 203 5.38 2.48 -19.83
CA ALA A 203 5.70 2.88 -18.47
C ALA A 203 4.42 2.84 -17.61
N ILE A 204 4.32 1.86 -16.72
CA ILE A 204 3.16 1.68 -15.84
C ILE A 204 3.60 1.97 -14.41
N GLU A 205 3.05 3.04 -13.85
CA GLU A 205 3.21 3.38 -12.45
C GLU A 205 1.91 3.10 -11.71
N LEU A 206 2.00 2.39 -10.57
CA LEU A 206 0.83 2.14 -9.73
C LEU A 206 0.38 3.40 -8.98
N CYS A 207 1.33 4.24 -8.59
CA CYS A 207 1.09 5.50 -7.91
C CYS A 207 2.24 6.46 -8.24
N ASN A 208 1.88 7.65 -8.74
CA ASN A 208 2.81 8.71 -9.06
C ASN A 208 2.79 9.75 -7.93
N ALA A 209 3.96 10.10 -7.38
CA ALA A 209 4.06 10.98 -6.21
C ALA A 209 3.49 12.37 -6.45
N GLU A 210 3.89 13.03 -7.54
CA GLU A 210 3.43 14.38 -7.88
C GLU A 210 1.92 14.41 -8.06
N GLN A 211 1.38 13.41 -8.75
CA GLN A 211 -0.05 13.29 -8.99
C GLN A 211 -0.83 13.03 -7.69
N ALA A 212 -0.31 12.19 -6.79
CA ALA A 212 -0.91 11.91 -5.49
C ALA A 212 -0.99 13.17 -4.61
N LEU A 213 0.10 13.95 -4.57
CA LEU A 213 0.16 15.23 -3.85
C LEU A 213 -0.79 16.26 -4.47
N ALA A 214 -0.85 16.35 -5.80
CA ALA A 214 -1.77 17.25 -6.50
C ALA A 214 -3.24 16.89 -6.22
N TRP A 215 -3.58 15.60 -6.19
CA TRP A 215 -4.92 15.16 -5.83
C TRP A 215 -5.27 15.44 -4.37
N ALA A 216 -4.32 15.28 -3.43
CA ALA A 216 -4.53 15.65 -2.04
C ALA A 216 -4.80 17.16 -1.90
N ALA A 217 -4.04 18.00 -2.61
CA ALA A 217 -4.27 19.45 -2.64
C ALA A 217 -5.64 19.81 -3.26
N GLN A 218 -6.06 19.12 -4.33
CA GLN A 218 -7.37 19.31 -4.93
C GLN A 218 -8.51 18.88 -3.98
N ALA A 219 -8.35 17.75 -3.30
CA ALA A 219 -9.33 17.22 -2.36
C ALA A 219 -9.56 18.15 -1.16
N ALA A 220 -8.52 18.85 -0.71
CA ALA A 220 -8.61 19.85 0.36
C ALA A 220 -9.62 20.99 0.06
N THR A 221 -9.95 21.24 -1.22
CA THR A 221 -10.90 22.29 -1.62
C THR A 221 -12.37 21.95 -1.32
N PHE A 222 -12.68 20.69 -0.97
CA PHE A 222 -14.05 20.22 -0.75
C PHE A 222 -14.52 20.29 0.72
N ASP A 223 -13.69 20.87 1.60
CA ASP A 223 -13.99 21.11 3.02
C ASP A 223 -14.56 19.90 3.77
N ARG A 224 -13.94 18.74 3.56
CA ARG A 224 -14.30 17.49 4.23
C ARG A 224 -13.07 16.71 4.64
N PRO A 225 -13.00 16.16 5.87
CA PRO A 225 -11.85 15.38 6.29
C PRO A 225 -11.59 14.17 5.41
N PHE A 226 -10.32 13.91 5.13
CA PHE A 226 -9.93 12.76 4.31
C PHE A 226 -8.59 12.15 4.68
N GLN A 227 -8.41 10.90 4.27
CA GLN A 227 -7.11 10.23 4.24
C GLN A 227 -6.69 9.95 2.80
N LEU A 228 -5.40 10.06 2.51
CA LEU A 228 -4.86 9.67 1.21
C LEU A 228 -4.53 8.17 1.21
N ALA A 229 -5.07 7.41 0.26
CA ALA A 229 -4.79 5.99 0.16
C ALA A 229 -3.54 5.72 -0.67
N LEU A 230 -2.50 5.18 -0.02
CA LEU A 230 -1.25 4.79 -0.68
C LEU A 230 -1.12 3.27 -0.79
N PRO A 231 -0.59 2.75 -1.90
CA PRO A 231 -0.41 1.33 -2.11
C PRO A 231 0.90 0.82 -1.50
N THR A 232 0.88 -0.42 -1.05
CA THR A 232 2.04 -1.24 -0.66
C THR A 232 2.24 -2.43 -1.60
N TYR A 233 1.31 -2.62 -2.54
CA TYR A 233 1.11 -3.86 -3.26
C TYR A 233 1.52 -3.74 -4.73
N ALA A 234 1.27 -4.82 -5.46
CA ALA A 234 1.60 -4.98 -6.86
C ALA A 234 0.46 -5.61 -7.66
N TYR A 235 0.42 -5.31 -8.95
CA TYR A 235 -0.36 -6.04 -9.93
C TYR A 235 0.57 -6.93 -10.76
N GLN A 236 0.13 -8.15 -11.04
CA GLN A 236 0.63 -8.96 -12.14
C GLN A 236 -0.24 -8.70 -13.37
N LEU A 237 0.39 -8.33 -14.47
CA LEU A 237 -0.21 -8.13 -15.78
C LEU A 237 0.18 -9.31 -16.66
N ALA A 238 -0.76 -9.86 -17.42
CA ALA A 238 -0.49 -10.88 -18.41
C ALA A 238 -0.80 -10.35 -19.82
N PHE A 239 0.11 -10.59 -20.74
CA PHE A 239 0.02 -10.20 -22.14
C PHE A 239 0.07 -11.46 -23.03
N ASP A 240 -0.76 -11.52 -24.06
CA ASP A 240 -0.69 -12.60 -25.04
C ASP A 240 0.47 -12.41 -26.02
N ALA A 241 0.68 -13.39 -26.91
CA ALA A 241 1.73 -13.36 -27.94
C ALA A 241 1.63 -12.19 -28.93
N THR A 242 0.49 -11.47 -28.97
CA THR A 242 0.32 -10.25 -29.78
C THR A 242 0.66 -8.97 -29.01
N GLY A 243 1.03 -9.10 -27.72
CA GLY A 243 1.31 -7.99 -26.82
C GLY A 243 0.05 -7.39 -26.19
N LYS A 244 -1.13 -8.00 -26.37
CA LYS A 244 -2.39 -7.48 -25.82
C LYS A 244 -2.54 -7.89 -24.36
N LEU A 245 -2.92 -6.95 -23.50
CA LEU A 245 -3.26 -7.23 -22.11
C LEU A 245 -4.50 -8.15 -22.03
N VAL A 246 -4.31 -9.34 -21.45
CA VAL A 246 -5.34 -10.37 -21.27
C VAL A 246 -5.76 -10.56 -19.81
N GLU A 247 -4.88 -10.25 -18.85
CA GLU A 247 -5.19 -10.39 -17.42
C GLU A 247 -4.53 -9.31 -16.56
N VAL A 248 -5.20 -8.93 -15.47
CA VAL A 248 -4.68 -8.09 -14.39
C VAL A 248 -5.04 -8.76 -13.06
N SER A 249 -4.03 -9.14 -12.28
CA SER A 249 -4.17 -9.87 -11.02
C SER A 249 -3.51 -9.11 -9.87
N GLY A 250 -4.30 -8.65 -8.90
CA GLY A 250 -3.83 -7.80 -7.79
C GLY A 250 -3.82 -8.47 -6.42
N GLU A 251 -4.60 -9.53 -6.21
CA GLU A 251 -4.83 -10.10 -4.88
C GLU A 251 -4.09 -11.43 -4.66
N ASN A 252 -4.00 -12.26 -5.70
CA ASN A 252 -3.27 -13.51 -5.70
C ASN A 252 -2.52 -13.66 -7.03
N LEU A 253 -1.32 -14.23 -6.99
CA LEU A 253 -0.67 -14.72 -8.21
C LEU A 253 -1.52 -15.83 -8.82
N ALA A 254 -1.60 -15.89 -10.14
CA ALA A 254 -2.31 -16.97 -10.81
C ALA A 254 -1.76 -18.33 -10.34
N ALA A 255 -2.66 -19.23 -9.92
CA ALA A 255 -2.28 -20.55 -9.41
C ALA A 255 -1.55 -21.41 -10.47
N ALA A 256 -1.77 -21.11 -11.75
CA ALA A 256 -1.01 -21.64 -12.87
C ALA A 256 -0.76 -20.51 -13.87
N LEU A 257 0.51 -20.35 -14.27
CA LEU A 257 0.88 -19.43 -15.35
C LEU A 257 0.65 -20.09 -16.70
N ASN A 258 0.07 -19.36 -17.65
CA ASN A 258 -0.04 -19.77 -19.03
C ASN A 258 1.31 -19.53 -19.72
N SER A 259 1.96 -20.59 -20.19
CA SER A 259 3.28 -20.50 -20.83
C SER A 259 3.30 -19.68 -22.12
N ASN A 260 2.13 -19.39 -22.71
CA ASN A 260 2.00 -18.57 -23.92
C ASN A 260 1.82 -17.08 -23.60
N TRP A 261 1.79 -16.70 -22.33
CA TRP A 261 1.64 -15.32 -21.90
C TRP A 261 2.93 -14.79 -21.31
N ASP A 262 3.18 -13.51 -21.57
CA ASP A 262 4.21 -12.74 -20.91
C ASP A 262 3.64 -12.08 -19.65
N TYR A 263 4.40 -12.11 -18.56
CA TYR A 263 3.95 -11.65 -17.25
C TYR A 263 4.82 -10.53 -16.73
N ARG A 264 4.20 -9.41 -16.38
CA ARG A 264 4.88 -8.24 -15.83
C ARG A 264 4.32 -7.88 -14.47
N ILE A 265 5.19 -7.59 -13.50
CA ILE A 265 4.76 -7.12 -12.18
C ILE A 265 4.96 -5.60 -12.09
N VAL A 266 3.88 -4.88 -11.79
CA VAL A 266 3.87 -3.45 -11.52
C VAL A 266 3.67 -3.25 -10.02
N ARG A 267 4.68 -2.70 -9.33
CA ARG A 267 4.70 -2.59 -7.86
C ARG A 267 4.63 -1.13 -7.42
N ALA A 268 4.09 -0.89 -6.23
CA ALA A 268 4.32 0.36 -5.51
C ALA A 268 5.84 0.52 -5.25
N ASP A 269 6.42 1.65 -5.66
CA ASP A 269 7.82 1.95 -5.36
C ASP A 269 7.95 2.50 -3.93
N PRO A 270 8.71 1.83 -3.04
CA PRO A 270 8.89 2.28 -1.66
C PRO A 270 9.48 3.69 -1.54
N GLY A 271 10.43 4.06 -2.42
CA GLY A 271 11.08 5.37 -2.39
C GLY A 271 10.12 6.49 -2.77
N THR A 272 9.35 6.28 -3.83
CA THR A 272 8.27 7.18 -4.25
C THR A 272 7.23 7.36 -3.14
N MET A 273 6.79 6.27 -2.49
CA MET A 273 5.80 6.38 -1.41
C MET A 273 6.35 7.04 -0.15
N ALA A 274 7.62 6.77 0.21
CA ALA A 274 8.28 7.46 1.31
C ALA A 274 8.38 8.97 1.06
N GLN A 275 8.65 9.38 -0.18
CA GLN A 275 8.65 10.79 -0.58
C GLN A 275 7.27 11.43 -0.37
N VAL A 276 6.19 10.76 -0.80
CA VAL A 276 4.82 11.26 -0.56
C VAL A 276 4.52 11.39 0.93
N VAL A 277 4.89 10.40 1.74
CA VAL A 277 4.71 10.45 3.21
C VAL A 277 5.48 11.63 3.80
N HIS A 278 6.74 11.82 3.40
CA HIS A 278 7.56 12.94 3.85
C HIS A 278 6.93 14.29 3.48
N ASP A 279 6.56 14.49 2.22
CA ASP A 279 6.04 15.76 1.72
C ASP A 279 4.69 16.12 2.35
N LEU A 280 3.81 15.12 2.57
CA LEU A 280 2.56 15.33 3.30
C LEU A 280 2.80 15.66 4.79
N GLY A 281 3.85 15.11 5.40
CA GLY A 281 4.24 15.44 6.77
C GLY A 281 4.83 16.85 6.89
N VAL A 282 5.55 17.34 5.87
CA VAL A 282 6.11 18.69 5.82
C VAL A 282 5.03 19.74 5.52
N SER A 283 4.12 19.44 4.59
CA SER A 283 3.09 20.37 4.11
C SER A 283 1.75 19.68 3.96
N THR A 284 1.11 19.36 5.08
CA THR A 284 -0.20 18.69 5.09
C THR A 284 -1.29 19.60 4.50
N PRO A 285 -2.00 19.17 3.43
CA PRO A 285 -3.14 19.91 2.90
C PRO A 285 -4.26 20.05 3.95
N PRO A 286 -5.03 21.14 3.96
CA PRO A 286 -6.18 21.28 4.86
C PRO A 286 -7.12 20.07 4.77
N ASN A 287 -7.65 19.64 5.90
CA ASN A 287 -8.54 18.48 6.03
C ASN A 287 -7.92 17.11 5.68
N CYS A 288 -6.65 17.05 5.24
CA CYS A 288 -5.93 15.78 5.10
C CYS A 288 -5.50 15.30 6.50
N GLN A 289 -6.16 14.26 7.00
CA GLN A 289 -5.93 13.72 8.35
C GLN A 289 -4.79 12.71 8.42
N GLY A 290 -4.31 12.21 7.27
CA GLY A 290 -3.30 11.16 7.25
C GLY A 290 -3.29 10.31 5.98
N ILE A 291 -2.65 9.16 6.10
CA ILE A 291 -2.54 8.12 5.08
C ILE A 291 -3.28 6.87 5.55
N ILE A 292 -3.95 6.22 4.60
CA ILE A 292 -4.38 4.83 4.72
C ILE A 292 -3.53 3.97 3.77
N TRP A 293 -2.76 3.03 4.33
CA TRP A 293 -2.06 2.02 3.55
C TRP A 293 -3.09 1.01 3.03
N TYR A 294 -3.41 1.11 1.75
CA TYR A 294 -4.62 0.49 1.18
C TYR A 294 -4.58 -1.05 1.12
N ARG A 295 -3.43 -1.64 1.45
CA ARG A 295 -3.32 -3.07 1.77
C ARG A 295 -2.24 -3.26 2.81
N MET A 296 -2.60 -3.76 3.98
CA MET A 296 -1.62 -4.07 5.02
C MET A 296 -0.67 -5.20 4.55
N PRO A 297 0.66 -5.01 4.60
CA PRO A 297 1.63 -6.08 4.43
C PRO A 297 1.39 -7.25 5.38
N ILE A 298 1.28 -8.45 4.82
CA ILE A 298 1.11 -9.70 5.56
C ILE A 298 2.13 -10.72 5.05
N VAL A 299 2.75 -11.45 5.96
CA VAL A 299 3.73 -12.49 5.60
C VAL A 299 3.09 -13.51 4.67
N GLY A 300 3.78 -13.81 3.56
CA GLY A 300 3.31 -14.72 2.51
C GLY A 300 2.61 -14.02 1.34
N ASP A 301 2.31 -12.73 1.45
CA ASP A 301 1.77 -11.95 0.33
C ASP A 301 2.89 -11.52 -0.63
N LEU A 302 3.09 -12.29 -1.70
CA LEU A 302 4.16 -12.09 -2.69
C LEU A 302 4.01 -10.82 -3.55
N LEU A 303 2.80 -10.24 -3.55
CA LEU A 303 2.49 -9.00 -4.25
C LEU A 303 2.47 -7.81 -3.30
N ASN A 304 3.09 -7.92 -2.13
CA ASN A 304 3.16 -6.85 -1.15
C ASN A 304 4.61 -6.60 -0.69
N TRP A 305 4.84 -5.49 0.00
CA TRP A 305 6.11 -5.24 0.65
C TRP A 305 6.31 -6.17 1.85
N ASP A 306 7.57 -6.37 2.24
CA ASP A 306 7.89 -6.97 3.52
C ASP A 306 7.73 -5.96 4.67
N ALA A 307 7.67 -6.46 5.91
CA ALA A 307 7.45 -5.65 7.10
C ALA A 307 8.57 -4.62 7.36
N VAL A 308 9.83 -4.92 7.00
CA VAL A 308 10.97 -4.00 7.21
C VAL A 308 10.88 -2.84 6.22
N THR A 309 10.61 -3.14 4.95
CA THR A 309 10.35 -2.11 3.93
C THR A 309 9.22 -1.21 4.37
N TRP A 310 8.07 -1.77 4.75
CA TRP A 310 6.91 -0.97 5.13
C TRP A 310 7.18 -0.10 6.37
N LYS A 311 7.82 -0.64 7.41
CA LYS A 311 8.17 0.11 8.62
C LYS A 311 9.14 1.25 8.36
N THR A 312 9.96 1.15 7.31
CA THR A 312 10.82 2.26 6.89
C THR A 312 10.00 3.33 6.17
N VAL A 313 9.18 2.92 5.19
CA VAL A 313 8.39 3.83 4.35
C VAL A 313 7.33 4.60 5.13
N ILE A 314 6.66 3.97 6.10
CA ILE A 314 5.59 4.59 6.91
C ILE A 314 6.07 5.83 7.69
N THR A 315 7.37 5.92 7.94
CA THR A 315 8.00 7.06 8.62
C THR A 315 8.50 8.15 7.67
N GLY A 316 8.21 8.03 6.37
CA GLY A 316 8.69 8.96 5.33
C GLY A 316 10.16 8.78 4.97
N HIS A 317 10.82 7.73 5.47
CA HIS A 317 12.21 7.44 5.14
C HIS A 317 12.31 6.51 3.94
N SER A 318 13.30 6.79 3.09
CA SER A 318 13.80 5.87 2.08
C SER A 318 15.32 5.79 2.17
N SER A 319 15.89 4.73 1.62
CA SER A 319 17.34 4.54 1.53
C SER A 319 17.72 4.15 0.10
N LYS A 320 18.85 4.66 -0.37
CA LYS A 320 19.43 4.18 -1.63
C LYS A 320 19.72 2.68 -1.49
N PRO A 321 19.53 1.88 -2.57
CA PRO A 321 19.91 0.48 -2.56
C PRO A 321 21.38 0.32 -2.14
N SER A 322 21.64 -0.64 -1.25
CA SER A 322 22.99 -0.90 -0.75
C SER A 322 23.22 -2.40 -0.69
N TRP A 323 24.33 -2.85 -1.27
CA TRP A 323 24.61 -4.27 -1.45
C TRP A 323 26.00 -4.60 -0.92
N GLN A 324 26.09 -5.69 -0.17
CA GLN A 324 27.35 -6.37 0.09
C GLN A 324 27.56 -7.42 -0.99
N VAL A 325 28.81 -7.67 -1.37
CA VAL A 325 29.16 -8.69 -2.35
C VAL A 325 30.15 -9.65 -1.72
N GLU A 326 29.97 -10.94 -2.00
CA GLU A 326 30.77 -12.00 -1.43
C GLU A 326 31.14 -13.06 -2.48
N ALA A 327 32.38 -13.55 -2.37
CA ALA A 327 32.86 -14.72 -3.08
C ALA A 327 32.89 -15.91 -2.10
N VAL A 328 31.99 -16.87 -2.29
CA VAL A 328 31.82 -18.01 -1.38
C VAL A 328 32.39 -19.28 -2.02
N ALA A 329 33.55 -19.71 -1.54
CA ALA A 329 34.19 -20.94 -1.99
C ALA A 329 33.34 -22.17 -1.62
N GLN A 330 33.16 -23.06 -2.58
CA GLN A 330 32.41 -24.31 -2.45
C GLN A 330 33.35 -25.51 -2.42
N ILE A 331 32.90 -26.61 -1.80
CA ILE A 331 33.69 -27.85 -1.66
C ILE A 331 34.11 -28.44 -3.02
N ASN A 332 33.32 -28.23 -4.08
CA ASN A 332 33.60 -28.69 -5.44
C ASN A 332 34.60 -27.80 -6.22
N GLY A 333 35.21 -26.81 -5.57
CA GLY A 333 36.16 -25.88 -6.16
C GLY A 333 35.57 -24.72 -6.97
N SER A 334 34.23 -24.59 -7.06
CA SER A 334 33.62 -23.35 -7.58
C SER A 334 33.57 -22.26 -6.51
N ILE A 335 33.55 -21.02 -6.96
CA ILE A 335 33.33 -19.84 -6.14
C ILE A 335 32.00 -19.25 -6.56
N GLU A 336 31.04 -19.20 -5.64
CA GLU A 336 29.76 -18.52 -5.87
C GLU A 336 29.92 -17.03 -5.65
N ILE A 337 29.39 -16.23 -6.57
CA ILE A 337 29.29 -14.78 -6.42
C ILE A 337 27.90 -14.48 -5.89
N GLN A 338 27.85 -13.87 -4.73
CA GLN A 338 26.61 -13.60 -4.02
C GLN A 338 26.52 -12.12 -3.69
N VAL A 339 25.33 -11.54 -3.84
CA VAL A 339 25.01 -10.20 -3.36
C VAL A 339 24.05 -10.31 -2.18
N VAL A 340 24.22 -9.46 -1.17
CA VAL A 340 23.36 -9.40 0.01
C VAL A 340 22.76 -8.01 0.10
N GLN A 341 21.42 -7.92 0.12
CA GLN A 341 20.74 -6.66 0.33
C GLN A 341 20.98 -6.17 1.75
N THR A 342 21.47 -4.94 1.91
CA THR A 342 21.73 -4.34 3.23
C THR A 342 20.80 -3.16 3.54
N SER A 343 20.17 -2.58 2.52
CA SER A 343 19.16 -1.52 2.68
C SER A 343 17.91 -2.08 3.36
N PRO A 344 17.29 -1.33 4.30
CA PRO A 344 16.00 -1.70 4.89
C PRO A 344 14.83 -1.65 3.88
N VAL A 345 15.02 -0.96 2.75
CA VAL A 345 14.02 -0.88 1.68
C VAL A 345 14.35 -1.89 0.57
N ALA A 346 13.38 -2.77 0.29
CA ALA A 346 13.50 -3.77 -0.77
C ALA A 346 13.79 -3.12 -2.13
N SER A 347 14.87 -3.57 -2.76
CA SER A 347 15.38 -2.97 -3.99
C SER A 347 15.72 -4.04 -5.03
N PRO A 348 15.70 -3.69 -6.33
CA PRO A 348 16.16 -4.61 -7.37
C PRO A 348 17.64 -4.96 -7.18
N PRO A 349 18.06 -6.21 -7.42
CA PRO A 349 19.47 -6.58 -7.37
C PRO A 349 20.30 -5.78 -8.38
N PRO A 350 21.63 -5.67 -8.21
CA PRO A 350 22.46 -4.84 -9.09
C PRO A 350 22.33 -5.26 -10.56
N GLN A 351 22.24 -4.31 -11.50
CA GLN A 351 22.14 -4.65 -12.92
C GLN A 351 23.38 -5.40 -13.43
N THR A 352 24.56 -5.04 -12.92
CA THR A 352 25.82 -5.68 -13.30
C THR A 352 26.65 -6.03 -12.08
N VAL A 353 27.27 -7.21 -12.11
CA VAL A 353 28.32 -7.64 -11.17
C VAL A 353 29.57 -7.99 -11.97
N ILE A 354 30.66 -7.27 -11.75
CA ILE A 354 31.94 -7.48 -12.45
C ILE A 354 32.91 -8.14 -11.48
N VAL A 355 33.51 -9.26 -11.90
CA VAL A 355 34.53 -9.97 -11.15
C VAL A 355 35.84 -9.93 -11.92
N GLN A 356 36.87 -9.42 -11.27
CA GLN A 356 38.23 -9.30 -11.80
C GLN A 356 39.21 -10.09 -10.94
N TRP A 357 40.28 -10.57 -11.57
CA TRP A 357 41.35 -11.29 -10.88
C TRP A 357 42.71 -11.01 -11.51
N ALA A 358 43.78 -11.47 -10.85
CA ALA A 358 45.15 -11.41 -11.36
C ALA A 358 45.76 -12.80 -11.38
N ASP A 359 46.72 -13.03 -12.30
CA ASP A 359 47.61 -14.20 -12.33
C ASP A 359 46.93 -15.58 -12.27
N ALA A 360 45.70 -15.67 -12.81
CA ALA A 360 44.95 -16.92 -12.88
C ALA A 360 44.05 -16.97 -14.11
N LYS A 361 43.51 -18.15 -14.41
CA LYS A 361 42.61 -18.38 -15.54
C LYS A 361 41.25 -18.89 -15.07
N ALA A 362 40.18 -18.24 -15.51
CA ALA A 362 38.83 -18.78 -15.39
C ALA A 362 38.68 -20.03 -16.27
N GLN A 363 38.27 -21.13 -15.67
CA GLN A 363 38.13 -22.44 -16.32
C GLN A 363 36.68 -22.75 -16.71
N ALA A 364 35.72 -22.26 -15.91
CA ALA A 364 34.29 -22.43 -16.12
C ALA A 364 33.54 -21.36 -15.33
N TRP A 365 32.34 -20.98 -15.79
CA TRP A 365 31.46 -20.04 -15.13
C TRP A 365 30.02 -20.24 -15.61
N ASP A 366 29.07 -19.77 -14.83
CA ASP A 366 27.67 -19.68 -15.24
C ASP A 366 26.95 -18.56 -14.49
N GLY A 367 25.84 -18.11 -15.07
CA GLY A 367 24.90 -17.17 -14.47
C GLY A 367 23.76 -17.90 -13.78
N GLN A 368 23.18 -17.28 -12.76
CA GLN A 368 22.02 -17.79 -12.06
C GLN A 368 20.99 -16.69 -11.88
N ARG A 369 19.73 -17.08 -11.66
CA ARG A 369 18.65 -16.15 -11.27
C ARG A 369 18.56 -14.92 -12.17
N ASN A 370 18.49 -15.19 -13.48
CA ASN A 370 18.37 -14.21 -14.55
C ASN A 370 19.61 -13.35 -14.79
N TYR A 371 20.79 -13.76 -14.33
CA TYR A 371 22.06 -13.20 -14.79
C TYR A 371 22.64 -14.02 -15.94
N ILE A 372 23.11 -13.33 -16.98
CA ILE A 372 23.92 -13.90 -18.07
C ILE A 372 25.35 -13.41 -17.90
N VAL A 373 26.33 -14.24 -18.27
CA VAL A 373 27.76 -13.90 -18.15
C VAL A 373 28.34 -13.54 -19.50
N ASP A 374 28.95 -12.36 -19.57
CA ASP A 374 29.77 -11.94 -20.68
C ASP A 374 31.26 -12.00 -20.30
N THR A 375 32.07 -12.54 -21.21
CA THR A 375 33.54 -12.45 -21.12
C THR A 375 33.98 -11.15 -21.77
N THR A 376 34.28 -10.15 -20.94
CA THR A 376 34.68 -8.82 -21.42
C THR A 376 36.19 -8.75 -21.69
N GLN A 377 37.02 -9.42 -20.89
CA GLN A 377 38.48 -9.45 -21.00
C GLN A 377 39.08 -10.79 -20.51
N GLN A 378 40.39 -11.01 -20.70
CA GLN A 378 41.07 -12.24 -20.25
C GLN A 378 40.97 -12.50 -18.74
N ASN A 379 40.86 -11.45 -17.92
CA ASN A 379 40.85 -11.52 -16.46
C ASN A 379 39.60 -10.89 -15.82
N GLU A 380 38.48 -10.88 -16.56
CA GLU A 380 37.23 -10.26 -16.13
C GLU A 380 36.02 -11.08 -16.62
N LEU A 381 35.04 -11.25 -15.73
CA LEU A 381 33.69 -11.73 -16.07
C LEU A 381 32.67 -10.71 -15.60
N SER A 382 31.65 -10.47 -16.43
CA SER A 382 30.55 -9.56 -16.13
C SER A 382 29.22 -10.31 -16.14
N TRP A 383 28.54 -10.35 -14.99
CA TRP A 383 27.18 -10.87 -14.87
C TRP A 383 26.19 -9.73 -15.08
N HIS A 384 25.34 -9.83 -16.10
CA HIS A 384 24.30 -8.87 -16.43
C HIS A 384 22.92 -9.44 -16.18
N ARG A 385 22.09 -8.71 -15.46
CA ARG A 385 20.72 -9.10 -15.15
C ARG A 385 19.79 -8.90 -16.36
N THR A 386 18.93 -9.88 -16.61
CA THR A 386 17.99 -9.90 -17.75
C THR A 386 16.52 -9.72 -17.36
N ASN A 387 16.19 -9.82 -16.07
CA ASN A 387 14.84 -9.56 -15.54
C ASN A 387 14.92 -8.43 -14.50
N HIS A 388 13.90 -7.57 -14.44
CA HIS A 388 13.87 -6.38 -13.59
C HIS A 388 12.72 -6.41 -12.56
N SER A 389 12.01 -7.52 -12.46
CA SER A 389 10.80 -7.61 -11.63
C SER A 389 11.09 -7.90 -10.15
N GLU A 390 12.26 -8.47 -9.84
CA GLU A 390 12.64 -8.87 -8.51
C GLU A 390 13.00 -7.65 -7.65
N ARG A 391 12.49 -7.63 -6.41
CA ARG A 391 12.95 -6.75 -5.34
C ARG A 391 13.27 -7.60 -4.14
N LEU A 392 14.49 -7.45 -3.62
CA LEU A 392 14.97 -8.28 -2.52
C LEU A 392 14.87 -7.50 -1.21
N PRO A 393 14.18 -8.05 -0.19
CA PRO A 393 14.17 -7.51 1.16
C PRO A 393 15.57 -7.47 1.80
N GLN A 394 15.72 -6.69 2.87
CA GLN A 394 16.95 -6.64 3.66
C GLN A 394 17.39 -8.04 4.12
N GLY A 395 18.70 -8.29 4.07
CA GLY A 395 19.31 -9.56 4.48
C GLY A 395 19.19 -10.68 3.45
N THR A 396 18.46 -10.47 2.36
CA THR A 396 18.34 -11.48 1.30
C THR A 396 19.68 -11.69 0.62
N ARG A 397 20.15 -12.93 0.65
CA ARG A 397 21.35 -13.39 -0.08
C ARG A 397 20.95 -13.92 -1.45
N TRP A 398 21.61 -13.43 -2.48
CA TRP A 398 21.29 -13.71 -3.87
C TRP A 398 22.52 -14.15 -4.66
N THR A 399 22.57 -15.42 -5.03
CA THR A 399 23.63 -15.96 -5.89
C THR A 399 23.39 -15.48 -7.32
N VAL A 400 24.31 -14.67 -7.85
CA VAL A 400 24.25 -14.16 -9.24
C VAL A 400 24.86 -15.16 -10.22
N GLY A 401 25.74 -16.02 -9.74
CA GLY A 401 26.39 -17.05 -10.54
C GLY A 401 27.63 -17.60 -9.84
N TRP A 402 28.46 -18.30 -10.59
CA TRP A 402 29.68 -18.91 -10.07
C TRP A 402 30.78 -18.96 -11.12
N LEU A 403 32.02 -19.10 -10.67
CA LEU A 403 33.18 -19.37 -11.52
C LEU A 403 34.14 -20.38 -10.88
N ARG A 404 34.98 -21.00 -11.70
CA ARG A 404 36.15 -21.78 -11.29
C ARG A 404 37.39 -21.10 -11.83
N ILE A 405 38.39 -20.93 -10.98
CA ILE A 405 39.63 -20.22 -11.30
C ILE A 405 40.83 -21.04 -10.86
N ASN A 406 41.87 -21.07 -11.69
CA ASN A 406 43.11 -21.81 -11.42
C ASN A 406 44.35 -21.02 -11.86
N PRO A 407 45.37 -20.84 -10.99
CA PRO A 407 45.36 -21.12 -9.54
C PRO A 407 44.29 -20.33 -8.79
N ALA A 408 44.01 -20.72 -7.54
CA ALA A 408 43.16 -19.91 -6.66
C ALA A 408 43.80 -18.53 -6.46
N THR A 409 42.99 -17.48 -6.57
CA THR A 409 43.43 -16.08 -6.44
C THR A 409 42.35 -15.24 -5.78
N GLU A 410 42.73 -14.06 -5.28
CA GLU A 410 41.82 -13.05 -4.80
C GLU A 410 40.95 -12.50 -5.95
N LEU A 411 39.66 -12.30 -5.67
CA LEU A 411 38.70 -11.73 -6.58
C LEU A 411 38.36 -10.31 -6.15
N LYS A 412 38.42 -9.37 -7.10
CA LYS A 412 37.89 -8.01 -6.92
C LYS A 412 36.52 -7.96 -7.55
N ILE A 413 35.52 -7.57 -6.77
CA ILE A 413 34.12 -7.55 -7.22
C ILE A 413 33.56 -6.15 -7.12
N SER A 414 32.97 -5.66 -8.21
CA SER A 414 32.28 -4.38 -8.26
C SER A 414 30.86 -4.56 -8.80
N ILE A 415 29.98 -3.62 -8.47
CA ILE A 415 28.57 -3.67 -8.83
C ILE A 415 28.11 -2.33 -9.40
N SER A 416 27.14 -2.37 -10.31
CA SER A 416 26.46 -1.18 -10.80
C SER A 416 24.93 -1.37 -10.72
N PRO A 417 24.17 -0.29 -10.44
CA PRO A 417 22.72 -0.32 -10.37
C PRO A 417 22.06 -0.71 -11.69
#